data_AF-A0A174U543-F1
#
_entry.id   AF-A0A174U543-F1
#
_cell.length_a   1.000
_cell.length_b   1.000
_cell.length_c   1.000
_cell.angle_alpha   90.00
_cell.angle_beta   90.00
_cell.angle_gamma   90.00
#
_symmetry.space_group_name_H-M   'P 1'
#
loop_
_entity.id
_entity.type
_entity.pdbx_description
1 polymer ?
#
loop_
_entity_poly.entity_id
_entity_poly.type
_entity_poly.pdbx_seq_one_letter_code
_entity_poly.pdbx_strand_id
1 'polypeptide(L)'
;MIRYRPLWETMARKKATTYTLRVIYGMSHATVQRLQANLPVSTHTLDKLCKIFNCQIEEIVEYVPDGELEGVKILVSMESKSF
;
A
#
# COMPACT_ATOMS: atom_id res chain seq x y z
N MET A 1 6.36 -11.08 -4.51
CA MET A 1 5.01 -10.86 -3.94
C MET A 1 4.45 -9.44 -4.16
N ILE A 2 3.12 -9.26 -4.09
CA ILE A 2 2.46 -7.93 -4.16
C ILE A 2 2.44 -7.24 -2.79
N ARG A 3 2.73 -5.94 -2.75
CA ARG A 3 2.65 -5.07 -1.57
C ARG A 3 1.81 -3.83 -1.86
N TYR A 4 1.32 -3.18 -0.79
CA TYR A 4 0.46 -1.99 -0.87
C TYR A 4 1.09 -0.76 -0.20
N ARG A 5 2.43 -0.68 -0.11
CA ARG A 5 3.10 0.55 0.36
C ARG A 5 2.72 1.78 -0.49
N PRO A 6 2.67 1.71 -1.84
CA PRO A 6 2.30 2.86 -2.66
C PRO A 6 0.91 3.41 -2.32
N LEU A 7 -0.06 2.53 -2.01
CA LEU A 7 -1.39 2.94 -1.58
C LEU A 7 -1.34 3.90 -0.38
N TRP A 8 -0.54 3.59 0.64
CA TRP A 8 -0.48 4.41 1.85
C TRP A 8 0.19 5.77 1.59
N GLU A 9 1.18 5.81 0.70
CA GLU A 9 1.79 7.06 0.24
C GLU A 9 0.79 7.90 -0.55
N THR A 10 0.05 7.27 -1.47
CA THR A 10 -1.02 7.93 -2.25
C THR A 10 -2.11 8.48 -1.34
N MET A 11 -2.49 7.74 -0.31
CA MET A 11 -3.42 8.20 0.71
C MET A 11 -2.87 9.40 1.49
N ALA A 12 -1.60 9.36 1.92
CA ALA A 12 -0.97 10.46 2.62
C ALA A 12 -0.93 11.74 1.75
N ARG A 13 -0.53 11.62 0.47
CA ARG A 13 -0.54 12.73 -0.51
C ARG A 13 -1.94 13.34 -0.67
N LYS A 14 -2.98 12.50 -0.63
CA LYS A 14 -4.39 12.91 -0.78
C LYS A 14 -5.09 13.20 0.56
N LYS A 15 -4.36 13.25 1.68
CA LYS A 15 -4.89 13.47 3.04
C LYS A 15 -6.01 12.49 3.42
N ALA A 16 -5.94 11.26 2.91
CA ALA A 16 -6.86 10.18 3.21
C ALA A 16 -6.33 9.28 4.32
N THR A 17 -7.24 8.71 5.11
CA THR A 17 -6.92 7.80 6.21
C THR A 17 -7.61 6.46 6.02
N THR A 18 -7.25 5.46 6.81
CA THR A 18 -7.98 4.17 6.84
C THR A 18 -9.45 4.35 7.26
N TYR A 19 -9.76 5.40 8.03
CA TYR A 19 -11.13 5.82 8.32
C TYR A 19 -11.84 6.28 7.03
N THR A 20 -11.19 7.06 6.18
CA THR A 20 -11.72 7.47 4.87
C THR A 20 -12.11 6.24 4.03
N LEU A 21 -11.26 5.21 3.96
CA LEU A 21 -11.59 3.97 3.24
C LEU A 21 -12.83 3.27 3.81
N ARG A 22 -12.90 3.10 5.13
CA ARG A 22 -13.98 2.34 5.77
C ARG A 22 -15.31 3.09 5.80
N VAL A 23 -15.28 4.36 6.18
CA VAL A 23 -16.48 5.13 6.50
C VAL A 23 -16.95 5.96 5.32
N ILE A 24 -16.03 6.62 4.60
CA ILE A 24 -16.40 7.48 3.47
C ILE A 24 -16.62 6.64 2.20
N TYR A 25 -15.75 5.68 1.94
CA TYR A 25 -15.82 4.84 0.73
C TYR A 25 -16.44 3.46 0.94
N GLY A 26 -16.93 3.17 2.16
CA GLY A 26 -17.66 1.95 2.48
C GLY A 26 -16.85 0.67 2.27
N MET A 27 -15.53 0.71 2.46
CA MET A 27 -14.69 -0.47 2.35
C MET A 27 -14.81 -1.31 3.63
N SER A 28 -14.95 -2.63 3.48
CA SER A 28 -15.07 -3.51 4.64
C SER A 28 -13.82 -3.46 5.51
N HIS A 29 -14.00 -3.62 6.83
CA HIS A 29 -12.88 -3.69 7.77
C HIS A 29 -11.87 -4.80 7.38
N ALA A 30 -12.38 -5.97 6.97
CA ALA A 30 -11.58 -7.10 6.54
C ALA A 30 -10.70 -6.76 5.32
N THR A 31 -11.24 -6.03 4.34
CA THR A 31 -10.47 -5.59 3.16
C THR A 31 -9.31 -4.68 3.57
N VAL A 32 -9.56 -3.70 4.44
CA VAL A 32 -8.49 -2.78 4.89
C VAL A 32 -7.41 -3.52 5.69
N GLN A 33 -7.80 -4.47 6.55
CA GLN A 33 -6.83 -5.31 7.26
C GLN A 33 -5.99 -6.17 6.31
N ARG A 34 -6.59 -6.71 5.25
CA ARG A 34 -5.83 -7.46 4.22
C ARG A 34 -4.82 -6.57 3.50
N LEU A 35 -5.19 -5.34 3.16
CA LEU A 35 -4.27 -4.36 2.56
C LEU A 35 -3.10 -4.05 3.51
N GLN A 36 -3.37 -3.86 4.81
CA GLN A 36 -2.32 -3.62 5.81
C GLN A 36 -1.39 -4.81 6.00
N ALA A 37 -1.92 -6.03 5.95
CA ALA A 37 -1.15 -7.27 6.06
C ALA A 37 -0.51 -7.71 4.73
N ASN A 38 -0.63 -6.91 3.66
CA ASN A 38 -0.17 -7.26 2.32
C ASN A 38 -0.68 -8.62 1.82
N LEU A 39 -1.92 -8.95 2.16
CA LEU A 39 -2.60 -10.15 1.70
C LEU A 39 -3.22 -9.93 0.32
N PRO A 40 -3.44 -10.99 -0.47
CA PRO A 40 -4.11 -10.89 -1.76
C PRO A 40 -5.49 -10.24 -1.64
N VAL A 41 -5.81 -9.31 -2.53
CA VAL A 41 -7.16 -8.76 -2.69
C VAL A 41 -7.64 -9.00 -4.12
N SER A 42 -8.94 -8.84 -4.36
CA SER A 42 -9.48 -8.97 -5.71
C SER A 42 -9.08 -7.78 -6.59
N THR A 43 -9.00 -8.00 -7.90
CA THR A 43 -8.81 -6.91 -8.89
C THR A 43 -9.93 -5.87 -8.83
N HIS A 44 -11.14 -6.28 -8.44
CA HIS A 44 -12.25 -5.34 -8.18
C HIS A 44 -11.94 -4.36 -7.03
N THR A 45 -11.22 -4.81 -5.99
CA THR A 45 -10.78 -3.93 -4.90
C THR A 45 -9.78 -2.89 -5.41
N LEU A 46 -8.86 -3.31 -6.29
CA LEU A 46 -7.89 -2.41 -6.91
C LEU A 46 -8.58 -1.37 -7.82
N ASP A 47 -9.50 -1.80 -8.67
CA ASP A 47 -10.31 -0.89 -9.51
C ASP A 47 -11.06 0.15 -8.67
N LYS A 48 -11.67 -0.27 -7.56
CA LYS A 48 -12.34 0.63 -6.62
C LYS A 48 -11.36 1.64 -6.02
N LEU A 49 -10.16 1.22 -5.62
CA LEU A 49 -9.12 2.12 -5.08
C LEU A 49 -8.63 3.12 -6.13
N CYS A 50 -8.37 2.67 -7.36
CA CYS A 50 -7.96 3.55 -8.46
C CYS A 50 -9.04 4.60 -8.76
N LYS A 51 -10.32 4.22 -8.75
CA LYS A 51 -11.45 5.15 -8.91
C LYS A 51 -11.57 6.15 -7.76
N ILE A 52 -11.42 5.69 -6.52
CA ILE A 52 -11.49 6.52 -5.32
C ILE A 52 -10.41 7.60 -5.33
N PHE A 53 -9.18 7.19 -5.63
CA PHE A 53 -8.03 8.09 -5.59
C PHE A 53 -7.75 8.77 -6.92
N ASN A 54 -8.45 8.42 -8.00
CA ASN A 54 -8.17 8.87 -9.37
C ASN A 54 -6.68 8.77 -9.70
N CYS A 55 -6.15 7.56 -9.58
CA CYS A 55 -4.72 7.25 -9.68
C CYS A 55 -4.49 6.01 -10.55
N GLN A 56 -3.24 5.83 -10.99
CA GLN A 56 -2.85 4.61 -11.70
C GLN A 56 -2.68 3.44 -10.73
N ILE A 57 -2.63 2.22 -11.28
CA ILE A 57 -2.53 1.00 -10.46
C ILE A 57 -1.16 0.91 -9.75
N GLU A 58 -0.09 1.43 -10.33
CA GLU A 58 1.25 1.45 -9.70
C GLU A 58 1.29 2.35 -8.47
N GLU A 59 0.36 3.30 -8.35
CA GLU A 59 0.20 4.14 -7.15
C GLU A 59 -0.52 3.40 -6.00
N ILE A 60 -1.00 2.18 -6.22
CA ILE A 60 -1.71 1.35 -5.23
C ILE A 60 -0.92 0.10 -4.89
N VAL A 61 -0.35 -0.56 -5.91
CA VAL A 61 0.35 -1.84 -5.76
C VAL A 61 1.78 -1.76 -6.27
N GLU A 62 2.67 -2.47 -5.60
CA GLU A 62 4.02 -2.75 -6.11
C GLU A 62 4.26 -4.25 -6.11
N TYR A 63 5.02 -4.72 -7.11
CA TYR A 63 5.57 -6.06 -7.13
C TYR A 63 6.99 -6.03 -6.56
N VAL A 64 7.23 -6.84 -5.54
CA VAL A 64 8.55 -7.04 -4.93
C VAL A 64 9.03 -8.45 -5.25
N PRO A 65 10.14 -8.65 -5.98
CA PRO A 65 10.72 -9.97 -6.21
C PRO A 65 11.02 -10.69 -4.90
N ASP A 66 10.82 -12.01 -4.85
CA ASP A 66 10.95 -12.76 -3.59
C ASP A 66 12.40 -12.79 -3.05
N GLY A 67 13.41 -12.48 -3.88
CA GLY A 67 14.82 -12.37 -3.50
C GLY A 67 15.26 -11.02 -2.92
N GLU A 68 14.40 -9.99 -2.89
CA GLU A 68 14.77 -8.66 -2.36
C GLU A 68 14.52 -8.51 -0.84
N LEU A 69 13.89 -9.50 -0.21
CA LEU A 69 13.61 -9.49 1.23
C LEU A 69 14.88 -9.58 2.09
N GLU A 70 16.01 -9.97 1.52
CA GLU A 70 17.30 -10.09 2.23
C GLU A 70 18.17 -8.83 2.08
N GLY A 71 17.92 -7.98 1.06
CA GLY A 71 18.74 -6.79 0.78
C GLY A 71 18.32 -5.52 1.52
N VAL A 72 17.04 -5.39 1.91
CA VAL A 72 16.53 -4.14 2.54
C VAL A 72 17.03 -3.96 3.98
N LYS A 73 17.42 -5.02 4.70
CA LYS A 73 18.07 -4.87 6.01
C LYS A 73 19.43 -4.17 5.94
N ILE A 74 20.13 -4.27 4.81
CA ILE A 74 21.48 -3.70 4.65
C ILE A 74 21.40 -2.19 4.39
N LEU A 75 20.46 -1.74 3.55
CA LEU A 75 20.37 -0.32 3.18
C LEU A 75 19.84 0.57 4.31
N VAL A 76 18.90 0.09 5.13
CA VAL A 76 18.41 0.86 6.29
C VAL A 76 19.46 0.98 7.40
N SER A 77 20.49 0.13 7.41
CA SER A 77 21.60 0.22 8.38
C SER A 77 22.69 1.22 7.98
N MET A 78 22.73 1.67 6.73
CA MET A 78 23.77 2.59 6.24
C MET A 78 23.40 4.08 6.38
N GLU A 79 22.12 4.43 6.54
CA GLU A 79 21.70 5.82 6.75
C GLU A 79 21.87 6.34 8.20
N SER A 80 22.19 5.45 9.17
CA SER A 80 22.32 5.82 10.59
C SER A 80 23.76 6.12 11.06
N LYS A 81 24.75 6.18 10.16
CA LYS A 81 26.16 6.45 10.51
C LYS A 81 26.77 7.70 9.85
N SER A 82 25.94 8.60 9.34
CA SER A 82 26.41 9.92 8.89
C SER A 82 25.64 11.04 9.58
N PHE A 83 25.71 11.05 10.91
CA PHE A 83 25.77 12.29 11.68
C PHE A 83 26.48 12.03 13.01
#